data_AF-A0A352IQV4-F1
#
_entry.id   AF-A0A352IQV4-F1
#
_cell.length_a   1.000
_cell.length_b   1.000
_cell.length_c   1.000
_cell.angle_alpha   90.00
_cell.angle_beta   90.00
_cell.angle_gamma   90.00
#
_symmetry.space_group_name_H-M   'P 1'
#
loop_
_entity.id
_entity.type
_entity.pdbx_description
1 polymer ?
#
loop_
_entity_poly.entity_id
_entity_poly.type
_entity_poly.pdbx_seq_one_letter_code
_entity_poly.pdbx_strand_id
1 'polypeptide(L)' 'FGLTSEAPLLPGIATISEMMIGYNLGYREFKFFPAEVAGGIPALKAFSGPFPDVTFCPTGGIRRN' A
#
# COMPACT_ATOMS: atom_id res chain seq x y z
N PHE A 1 -4.39 -14.98 9.55
CA PHE A 1 -3.05 -14.99 10.18
C PHE A 1 -2.53 -13.58 10.38
N GLY A 2 -2.18 -12.81 9.34
CA GLY A 2 -1.59 -11.47 9.51
C GLY A 2 -2.43 -10.43 10.28
N LEU A 3 -3.76 -10.41 10.10
CA LEU A 3 -4.65 -9.47 10.80
C LEU A 3 -4.84 -9.74 12.30
N THR A 4 -4.57 -10.96 12.75
CA THR A 4 -4.82 -11.40 14.13
C THR A 4 -3.54 -11.95 14.79
N SER A 5 -2.39 -11.67 14.18
CA SER A 5 -1.08 -12.12 14.65
C SER A 5 -0.55 -11.13 15.70
N GLU A 6 0.19 -11.63 16.69
CA GLU A 6 0.91 -10.78 17.66
C GLU A 6 1.90 -9.84 16.97
N ALA A 7 2.54 -10.31 15.89
CA ALA A 7 3.34 -9.48 15.01
C ALA A 7 2.50 -9.01 13.82
N PRO A 8 2.30 -7.69 13.61
CA PRO A 8 1.49 -7.17 12.53
C PRO A 8 2.14 -7.45 11.17
N LEU A 9 1.32 -7.81 10.18
CA LEU A 9 1.74 -7.95 8.79
C LEU A 9 1.43 -6.66 8.02
N LEU A 10 2.43 -6.16 7.30
CA LEU A 10 2.25 -5.08 6.32
C LEU A 10 2.41 -5.65 4.89
N PRO A 11 1.32 -5.95 4.17
CA PRO A 11 1.39 -6.54 2.85
C PRO A 11 2.07 -5.62 1.83
N GLY A 12 2.98 -6.18 1.02
CA GLY A 12 3.62 -5.47 -0.08
C GLY A 12 2.75 -5.45 -1.33
N ILE A 13 2.61 -4.29 -1.96
CA ILE A 13 1.88 -4.10 -3.23
C ILE A 13 2.64 -3.16 -4.16
N ALA A 14 2.47 -3.33 -5.46
CA ALA A 14 2.90 -2.39 -6.50
C ALA A 14 1.72 -1.87 -7.35
N THR A 15 0.56 -2.52 -7.29
CA THR A 15 -0.60 -2.22 -8.14
C THR A 15 -1.91 -2.11 -7.35
N ILE A 16 -2.92 -1.46 -7.96
CA ILE A 16 -4.26 -1.36 -7.38
C ILE A 16 -4.92 -2.73 -7.20
N SER A 17 -4.69 -3.66 -8.13
CA SER A 17 -5.30 -5.01 -8.08
C SER A 17 -4.80 -5.80 -6.86
N GLU A 18 -3.50 -5.73 -6.55
CA GLU A 18 -2.93 -6.36 -5.36
C GLU A 18 -3.46 -5.72 -4.07
N MET A 19 -3.57 -4.40 -4.06
CA MET A 19 -4.18 -3.67 -2.94
C MET A 19 -5.63 -4.09 -2.73
N MET A 20 -6.43 -4.23 -3.79
CA MET A 20 -7.83 -4.68 -3.70
C MET A 20 -7.95 -6.10 -3.15
N ILE A 21 -7.01 -6.99 -3.47
CA ILE A 21 -6.95 -8.34 -2.86
C ILE A 21 -6.74 -8.20 -1.34
N GLY A 22 -5.74 -7.44 -0.91
CA GLY A 22 -5.50 -7.22 0.53
C GLY A 22 -6.65 -6.48 1.24
N TYR A 23 -7.30 -5.54 0.55
CA TYR A 23 -8.46 -4.81 1.05
C TYR A 23 -9.63 -5.75 1.35
N ASN A 24 -9.91 -6.67 0.42
CA ASN A 24 -10.92 -7.72 0.58
C ASN A 24 -10.56 -8.71 1.71
N LEU A 25 -9.27 -8.91 1.97
CA LEU A 25 -8.79 -9.70 3.09
C LEU A 25 -8.84 -8.95 4.42
N GLY A 26 -9.22 -7.66 4.43
CA GLY A 26 -9.37 -6.83 5.63
C GLY A 26 -8.19 -5.91 5.96
N TYR A 27 -7.14 -5.90 5.15
CA TYR A 27 -6.01 -4.98 5.34
C TYR A 27 -6.38 -3.55 4.89
N ARG A 28 -5.83 -2.55 5.58
CA ARG A 28 -5.97 -1.11 5.25
C ARG A 28 -4.63 -0.38 5.15
N GLU A 29 -3.55 -1.08 5.41
CA GLU A 29 -2.19 -0.56 5.43
C GLU A 29 -1.37 -1.40 4.47
N PHE A 30 -0.64 -0.75 3.56
CA PHE A 30 0.15 -1.46 2.55
C PHE A 30 1.53 -0.87 2.40
N LYS A 31 2.53 -1.74 2.22
CA LYS A 31 3.85 -1.33 1.76
C LYS A 31 3.82 -1.17 0.25
N PHE A 32 3.85 0.07 -0.24
CA PHE A 32 3.93 0.37 -1.66
C PHE A 32 5.39 0.31 -2.10
N PHE A 33 5.77 -0.72 -2.88
CA PHE A 33 7.16 -0.98 -3.23
C PHE A 33 7.30 -1.65 -4.61
N PRO A 34 8.29 -1.24 -5.44
CA PRO A 34 9.16 -0.07 -5.31
C PRO A 34 8.41 1.22 -5.68
N ALA A 35 8.25 2.14 -4.73
CA ALA A 35 7.31 3.25 -4.82
C ALA A 35 7.58 4.20 -6.00
N GLU A 36 8.83 4.58 -6.26
CA GLU A 36 9.17 5.46 -7.38
C GLU A 36 8.81 4.84 -8.74
N VAL A 37 9.23 3.59 -8.96
CA VAL A 37 9.02 2.87 -10.23
C VAL A 37 7.53 2.52 -10.43
N ALA A 38 6.80 2.26 -9.35
CA ALA A 38 5.37 1.96 -9.39
C ALA A 38 4.47 3.21 -9.56
N GLY A 39 5.06 4.39 -9.75
CA GLY A 39 4.33 5.62 -10.08
C GLY A 39 4.20 6.64 -8.95
N GLY A 40 4.83 6.39 -7.80
CA GLY A 40 5.06 7.38 -6.74
C GLY A 40 3.80 8.08 -6.22
N ILE A 41 3.94 9.37 -5.92
CA ILE A 41 2.85 10.23 -5.40
C ILE A 41 1.60 10.21 -6.30
N PRO A 42 1.70 10.31 -7.64
CA PRO A 42 0.54 10.18 -8.52
C PRO A 42 -0.25 8.88 -8.33
N ALA A 43 0.43 7.74 -8.25
CA ALA A 43 -0.22 6.45 -8.01
C ALA A 43 -0.92 6.42 -6.64
N LEU A 44 -0.24 6.87 -5.58
CA LEU A 44 -0.82 6.95 -4.24
C LEU A 44 -2.09 7.82 -4.21
N LYS A 45 -2.08 8.98 -4.86
CA LYS A 45 -3.28 9.84 -4.98
C LYS A 45 -4.42 9.15 -5.72
N ALA A 46 -4.11 8.44 -6.81
CA ALA A 46 -5.11 7.70 -7.58
C ALA A 46 -5.72 6.55 -6.76
N PHE A 47 -4.92 5.88 -5.93
CA PHE A 47 -5.40 4.79 -5.07
C PHE A 47 -6.23 5.31 -3.90
N SER A 48 -5.80 6.40 -3.25
CA SER A 48 -6.51 6.98 -2.09
C SER A 48 -7.86 7.61 -2.43
N GLY A 49 -8.14 7.94 -3.69
CA GLY A 49 -9.44 8.50 -4.10
C GLY A 49 -10.62 7.55 -3.82
N PRO A 50 -10.66 6.35 -4.43
CA PRO A 50 -11.69 5.36 -4.17
C PRO A 50 -11.57 4.63 -2.83
N PHE A 51 -10.40 4.67 -2.18
CA PHE A 51 -10.12 3.97 -0.92
C PHE A 51 -9.59 4.94 0.16
N PRO A 52 -10.45 5.82 0.70
CA PRO A 52 -10.03 6.88 1.62
C PRO A 52 -9.56 6.36 2.99
N ASP A 53 -9.88 5.11 3.34
CA ASP A 53 -9.47 4.43 4.57
C ASP A 53 -8.16 3.63 4.42
N VAL A 54 -7.55 3.64 3.23
CA VAL A 54 -6.28 2.96 2.97
C VAL A 54 -5.10 3.90 3.16
N THR A 55 -4.08 3.43 3.88
CA THR A 55 -2.81 4.12 4.06
C THR A 55 -1.64 3.32 3.48
N PHE A 56 -0.57 4.02 3.14
CA PHE A 56 0.58 3.44 2.45
C PHE A 56 1.89 3.78 3.15
N CYS A 57 2.80 2.81 3.19
CA CYS A 57 4.21 2.97 3.47
C CYS A 57 5.00 2.93 2.15
N PRO A 58 5.26 4.07 1.49
CA PRO A 58 6.01 4.11 0.24
C PRO A 58 7.48 3.81 0.49
N THR A 59 8.01 2.76 -0.14
CA THR A 59 9.40 2.31 0.03
C THR A 59 10.10 2.17 -1.33
N GLY A 60 11.36 2.58 -1.42
CA GLY A 60 12.18 2.47 -2.63
C GLY A 60 12.08 3.71 -3.53
N GLY A 61 13.22 4.38 -3.72
CA GLY A 61 13.30 5.60 -4.55
C GLY A 61 12.71 6.87 -3.92
N ILE A 62 12.33 6.84 -2.64
CA ILE A 62 11.79 8.02 -1.93
C ILE A 62 12.92 8.92 -1.44
N ARG A 63 12.82 10.22 -1.73
CA ARG A 63 13.75 11.26 -1.29
C ARG A 63 13.01 12.31 -0.49
N ARG A 64 13.71 12.95 0.46
CA ARG A 64 13.16 14.04 1.27
C ARG A 64 12.95 15.30 0.43
N ASN A 65 13.82 15.49 -0.56
CA ASN A 65 13.81 16.34 -1.75
C ASN A 65 15.01 15.90 -2.61
#